data_AF-A0A378N537-F1
#
_entry.id   AF-A0A378N537-F1
#
_cell.length_a   1.000
_cell.length_b   1.000
_cell.length_c   1.000
_cell.angle_alpha   90.00
_cell.angle_beta   90.00
_cell.angle_gamma   90.00
#
_symmetry.space_group_name_H-M   'P 1'
#
loop_
_entity.id
_entity.type
_entity.pdbx_description
1 polymer ?
#
loop_
_entity_poly.entity_id
_entity_poly.type
_entity_poly.pdbx_seq_one_letter_code
_entity_poly.pdbx_strand_id
1 'polypeptide(L)'
;MIRRDLTINAIAQDENSTLFDPYGGVQDLENRLLRHVSPAFSEDPLRVLRVARFAARFHSFGFTIAPETLKLMREMVQSGELKHLTAERVWLETQKAFETDNPHVYFDILRLIGH
;
A
#
# COMPACT_ATOMS: atom_id res chain seq x y z
N MET A 1 -5.59 18.11 1.16
CA MET A 1 -4.31 17.36 1.16
C MET A 1 -4.62 15.89 0.97
N ILE A 2 -4.30 15.32 -0.20
CA ILE A 2 -4.52 13.89 -0.47
C ILE A 2 -3.62 13.11 0.49
N ARG A 3 -4.23 12.41 1.46
CA ARG A 3 -3.48 11.58 2.43
C ARG A 3 -2.88 10.39 1.66
N ARG A 4 -1.58 10.45 1.38
CA ARG A 4 -0.82 9.42 0.65
C ARG A 4 -0.79 8.13 1.46
N ASP A 5 -0.86 6.99 0.78
CA ASP A 5 -0.89 5.68 1.46
C ASP A 5 0.51 5.23 1.87
N LEU A 6 1.49 5.40 0.98
CA LEU A 6 2.85 4.88 1.13
C LEU A 6 3.89 6.01 1.12
N THR A 7 4.99 5.83 1.87
CA THR A 7 6.12 6.76 1.98
C THR A 7 6.71 7.10 0.61
N ILE A 8 6.91 6.09 -0.25
CA ILE A 8 7.41 6.27 -1.63
C ILE A 8 6.52 7.16 -2.50
N ASN A 9 5.21 7.24 -2.18
CA ASN A 9 4.25 8.08 -2.90
C ASN A 9 4.14 9.49 -2.30
N ALA A 10 4.90 9.78 -1.24
CA ALA A 10 4.91 11.04 -0.52
C ALA A 10 6.20 11.87 -0.75
N ILE A 11 7.09 11.38 -1.60
CA ILE A 11 8.25 12.14 -2.10
C ILE A 11 7.75 13.20 -3.08
N ALA A 12 8.19 14.44 -2.92
CA ALA A 12 7.96 15.53 -3.86
C ALA A 12 9.30 16.10 -4.33
N GLN A 13 9.30 16.68 -5.53
CA GLN A 13 10.46 17.39 -6.07
C GLN A 13 9.99 18.77 -6.53
N ASP A 14 10.74 19.81 -6.20
CA ASP A 14 10.48 21.17 -6.73
C ASP A 14 11.08 21.37 -8.13
N GLU A 15 10.82 22.53 -8.73
CA GLU A 15 11.34 22.89 -10.06
C GLU A 15 12.88 23.01 -10.10
N ASN A 16 13.53 23.17 -8.94
CA ASN A 16 14.97 23.27 -8.79
C ASN A 16 15.63 21.92 -8.46
N SER A 17 14.90 20.81 -8.61
CA SER A 17 15.33 19.46 -8.29
C SER A 17 15.56 19.17 -6.80
N THR A 18 15.11 20.04 -5.88
CA THR A 18 15.15 19.78 -4.44
C THR A 18 14.11 18.72 -4.07
N LEU A 19 14.55 17.64 -3.44
CA LEU A 19 13.66 16.59 -2.93
C LEU A 19 13.11 16.98 -1.56
N PHE A 20 11.79 16.85 -1.42
CA PHE A 20 11.07 16.96 -0.15
C PHE A 20 10.54 15.57 0.22
N ASP A 21 11.12 14.99 1.26
CA ASP A 21 10.79 13.65 1.76
C ASP A 21 10.64 13.64 3.29
N PRO A 22 9.49 14.07 3.83
CA PRO A 22 9.27 14.13 5.27
C PRO A 22 9.05 12.75 5.92
N TYR A 23 8.90 11.68 5.13
CA TYR A 23 8.52 10.35 5.62
C TYR A 23 9.56 9.25 5.31
N GLY A 24 10.71 9.60 4.75
CA GLY A 24 11.76 8.63 4.42
C GLY A 24 11.42 7.74 3.22
N GLY A 25 10.57 8.21 2.30
CA GLY A 25 10.22 7.52 1.07
C GLY A 25 11.41 7.23 0.16
N VAL A 26 12.43 8.07 0.13
CA VAL A 26 13.67 7.82 -0.65
C VAL A 26 14.38 6.59 -0.09
N GLN A 27 14.52 6.50 1.23
CA GLN A 27 15.16 5.37 1.88
C GLN A 27 14.36 4.07 1.70
N ASP A 28 13.03 4.15 1.77
CA ASP A 28 12.15 3.01 1.51
C ASP A 28 12.20 2.60 0.03
N LEU A 29 12.35 3.54 -0.90
CA LEU A 29 12.52 3.23 -2.32
C LEU A 29 13.82 2.45 -2.57
N GLU A 30 14.94 2.89 -1.97
CA GLU A 30 16.23 2.19 -2.04
C GLU A 30 16.15 0.79 -1.44
N ASN A 31 15.48 0.66 -0.29
CA ASN A 31 15.28 -0.62 0.40
C ASN A 31 14.17 -1.48 -0.21
N ARG A 32 13.47 -0.98 -1.24
CA ARG A 32 12.33 -1.64 -1.90
C ARG A 32 11.23 -2.01 -0.90
N LEU A 33 10.88 -1.08 -0.03
CA LEU A 33 9.88 -1.24 1.03
C LEU A 33 8.62 -0.44 0.72
N LEU A 34 7.47 -1.11 0.85
CA LEU A 34 6.16 -0.49 0.85
C LEU A 34 5.76 -0.22 2.31
N ARG A 35 6.02 1.00 2.78
CA ARG A 35 5.72 1.46 4.12
C ARG A 35 4.58 2.47 4.14
N HIS A 36 3.65 2.34 5.08
CA HIS A 36 2.60 3.33 5.28
C HIS A 36 3.14 4.66 5.84
N VAL A 37 2.51 5.78 5.47
CA VAL A 37 2.98 7.12 5.86
C VAL A 37 2.79 7.40 7.35
N SER A 38 1.64 7.05 7.91
CA SER A 38 1.30 7.34 9.31
C SER A 38 0.12 6.51 9.80
N PRO A 39 -0.16 6.48 11.12
CA PRO A 39 -1.32 5.77 11.68
C PRO A 39 -2.67 6.17 11.05
N ALA A 40 -2.76 7.37 10.46
CA ALA A 40 -3.94 7.80 9.68
C ALA A 40 -4.21 6.91 8.46
N PHE A 41 -3.33 5.96 8.14
CA PHE A 41 -3.55 4.90 7.16
C PHE A 41 -4.85 4.13 7.46
N SER A 42 -5.16 3.85 8.74
CA SER A 42 -6.34 3.06 9.12
C SER A 42 -7.69 3.76 8.87
N GLU A 43 -7.70 5.07 8.63
CA GLU A 43 -8.95 5.81 8.37
C GLU A 43 -9.65 5.42 7.06
N ASP A 44 -8.95 4.75 6.13
CA ASP A 44 -9.55 4.21 4.91
C ASP A 44 -9.14 2.74 4.71
N PRO A 45 -10.04 1.76 4.98
CA PRO A 45 -9.73 0.35 4.83
C PRO A 45 -9.39 -0.06 3.39
N LEU A 46 -9.75 0.75 2.39
CA LEU A 46 -9.38 0.50 1.00
C LEU A 46 -7.85 0.52 0.80
N ARG A 47 -7.11 1.18 1.69
CA ARG A 47 -5.65 1.22 1.62
C ARG A 47 -4.99 -0.14 1.79
N VAL A 48 -5.62 -1.08 2.49
CA VAL A 48 -5.14 -2.46 2.59
C VAL A 48 -5.09 -3.10 1.20
N LEU A 49 -6.18 -2.96 0.42
CA LEU A 49 -6.25 -3.46 -0.96
C LEU A 49 -5.27 -2.71 -1.88
N ARG A 50 -5.12 -1.40 -1.70
CA ARG A 50 -4.15 -0.60 -2.46
C ARG A 50 -2.70 -1.06 -2.21
N VAL A 51 -2.33 -1.35 -0.97
CA VAL A 51 -0.99 -1.85 -0.63
C VAL A 51 -0.76 -3.24 -1.23
N ALA A 52 -1.74 -4.15 -1.14
CA ALA A 52 -1.65 -5.45 -1.81
C ALA A 52 -1.47 -5.29 -3.34
N ARG A 53 -2.16 -4.32 -3.96
CA ARG A 53 -2.00 -4.03 -5.38
C ARG A 53 -0.62 -3.46 -5.71
N PHE A 54 -0.09 -2.57 -4.87
CA PHE A 54 1.27 -2.06 -5.05
C PHE A 54 2.32 -3.17 -4.88
N ALA A 55 2.12 -4.10 -3.95
CA ALA A 55 2.97 -5.27 -3.81
C ALA A 55 2.98 -6.11 -5.09
N ALA A 56 1.81 -6.34 -5.71
CA ALA A 56 1.71 -7.02 -7.00
C ALA A 56 2.40 -6.26 -8.13
N ARG A 57 2.14 -4.96 -8.26
CA ARG A 57 2.73 -4.10 -9.28
C ARG A 57 4.26 -4.06 -9.20
N PHE A 58 4.81 -3.99 -8.00
CA PHE A 58 6.24 -3.78 -7.79
C PHE A 58 7.00 -5.08 -7.46
N HIS A 59 6.34 -6.23 -7.53
CA HIS A 59 6.93 -7.53 -7.22
C HIS A 59 8.17 -7.82 -8.07
N SER A 60 8.10 -7.61 -9.39
CA SER A 60 9.25 -7.82 -10.31
C SER A 60 10.44 -6.91 -10.01
N PHE A 61 10.23 -5.79 -9.32
CA PHE A 61 11.28 -4.88 -8.88
C PHE A 61 11.83 -5.25 -7.50
N GLY A 62 11.39 -6.35 -6.89
CA GLY A 62 11.84 -6.83 -5.58
C GLY A 62 11.28 -6.05 -4.39
N PHE A 63 10.13 -5.38 -4.56
CA PHE A 63 9.49 -4.69 -3.44
C PHE A 63 8.84 -5.67 -2.46
N THR A 64 8.92 -5.35 -1.18
CA THR A 64 8.26 -6.07 -0.09
C THR A 64 7.50 -5.10 0.81
N ILE A 65 6.50 -5.59 1.55
CA ILE A 65 5.74 -4.77 2.49
C ILE A 65 6.53 -4.66 3.80
N ALA A 66 6.69 -3.45 4.32
CA ALA A 66 7.39 -3.23 5.58
C ALA A 66 6.67 -3.96 6.75
N PRO A 67 7.39 -4.57 7.71
CA PRO A 67 6.78 -5.40 8.75
C PRO A 67 5.67 -4.71 9.56
N GLU A 68 5.85 -3.45 9.91
CA GLU A 68 4.85 -2.66 10.64
C GLU A 68 3.63 -2.30 9.79
N THR A 69 3.80 -2.19 8.47
CA THR A 69 2.67 -1.99 7.54
C THR A 69 1.85 -3.28 7.42
N LEU A 70 2.52 -4.43 7.34
CA LEU A 70 1.84 -5.72 7.34
C LEU A 70 1.10 -5.98 8.65
N LYS A 71 1.69 -5.58 9.79
CA LYS A 71 1.05 -5.65 11.11
C LYS A 71 -0.23 -4.79 11.14
N LEU A 72 -0.15 -3.54 10.70
CA LEU A 72 -1.31 -2.64 10.64
C LEU A 72 -2.43 -3.20 9.73
N MET A 73 -2.06 -3.73 8.55
CA MET A 73 -3.04 -4.35 7.65
C MET A 73 -3.78 -5.53 8.30
N ARG A 74 -3.07 -6.36 9.08
CA ARG A 74 -3.69 -7.47 9.84
C ARG A 74 -4.64 -6.96 10.92
N GLU A 75 -4.24 -5.92 11.65
CA GLU A 75 -5.09 -5.31 12.69
C GLU A 75 -6.39 -4.76 12.10
N MET A 76 -6.33 -4.12 10.93
CA MET A 76 -7.52 -3.62 10.21
C MET A 76 -8.44 -4.72 9.69
N VAL A 77 -7.87 -5.86 9.27
CA VAL A 77 -8.65 -7.04 8.88
C VAL A 77 -9.37 -7.63 10.11
N GLN A 78 -8.64 -7.77 11.23
CA GLN A 78 -9.16 -8.34 12.48
C GLN A 78 -10.23 -7.47 13.13
N SER A 79 -10.10 -6.13 13.05
CA SER A 79 -11.12 -5.20 13.54
C SER A 79 -12.43 -5.27 12.75
N GLY A 80 -12.41 -5.88 11.56
CA GLY A 80 -13.56 -5.97 10.67
C GLY A 80 -13.79 -4.73 9.82
N GLU A 81 -12.89 -3.75 9.84
CA GLU A 81 -13.03 -2.49 9.07
C GLU A 81 -13.22 -2.73 7.57
N LEU A 82 -12.58 -3.77 7.03
CA LEU A 82 -12.70 -4.13 5.60
C LEU A 82 -14.13 -4.56 5.22
N LYS A 83 -14.94 -5.04 6.18
CA LYS A 83 -16.35 -5.40 5.92
C LYS A 83 -17.23 -4.19 5.63
N HIS A 84 -16.77 -2.99 5.97
CA HIS A 84 -17.47 -1.73 5.67
C HIS A 84 -17.16 -1.20 4.26
N LEU A 85 -16.25 -1.84 3.52
CA LEU A 85 -16.01 -1.48 2.13
C LEU A 85 -17.18 -1.92 1.24
N THR A 86 -17.62 -1.04 0.36
CA THR A 86 -18.59 -1.40 -0.66
C THR A 86 -17.94 -2.34 -1.67
N ALA A 87 -18.73 -3.28 -2.21
CA ALA A 87 -18.27 -4.23 -3.20
C ALA A 87 -17.65 -3.54 -4.43
N GLU A 88 -18.18 -2.39 -4.84
CA GLU A 88 -17.64 -1.56 -5.92
C GLU A 88 -16.20 -1.09 -5.63
N ARG A 89 -15.92 -0.59 -4.42
CA ARG A 89 -14.57 -0.14 -4.05
C ARG A 89 -13.58 -1.31 -4.03
N VAL A 90 -14.01 -2.47 -3.52
CA VAL A 90 -13.20 -3.70 -3.53
C VAL A 90 -12.94 -4.16 -4.97
N TRP A 91 -13.97 -4.14 -5.82
CA TRP A 91 -13.86 -4.54 -7.22
C TRP A 91 -12.91 -3.63 -7.99
N LEU A 92 -13.02 -2.31 -7.85
CA LEU A 92 -12.15 -1.36 -8.55
C LEU A 92 -10.67 -1.57 -8.22
N GLU A 93 -10.31 -1.88 -6.97
CA GLU A 93 -8.91 -2.17 -6.63
C GLU A 93 -8.48 -3.57 -7.09
N THR A 94 -9.36 -4.56 -7.01
CA THR A 94 -9.08 -5.92 -7.48
C THR A 94 -8.88 -5.94 -9.00
N GLN A 95 -9.70 -5.23 -9.77
CA GLN A 95 -9.54 -5.08 -11.21
C GLN A 95 -8.17 -4.49 -11.56
N LYS A 96 -7.77 -3.40 -10.89
CA LYS A 96 -6.44 -2.81 -11.10
C LYS A 96 -5.29 -3.74 -10.69
N ALA A 97 -5.52 -4.69 -9.78
CA ALA A 97 -4.53 -5.70 -9.43
C ALA A 97 -4.34 -6.72 -10.56
N PHE A 98 -5.41 -7.10 -11.26
CA PHE A 98 -5.34 -7.95 -12.46
C PHE A 98 -4.57 -7.31 -13.62
N GLU A 99 -4.52 -5.99 -13.69
CA GLU A 99 -3.76 -5.24 -14.69
C GLU A 99 -2.25 -5.15 -14.37
N THR A 100 -1.79 -5.73 -13.26
CA THR A 100 -0.35 -5.79 -12.92
C THR A 100 0.34 -7.02 -13.52
N ASP A 101 1.67 -6.99 -13.59
CA ASP A 101 2.45 -8.13 -14.10
C ASP A 101 2.39 -9.37 -13.17
N ASN A 102 2.07 -9.18 -11.89
CA ASN A 102 2.07 -10.24 -10.87
C ASN A 102 0.77 -10.25 -10.05
N PRO A 103 -0.40 -10.47 -10.66
CA PRO A 103 -1.69 -10.36 -9.98
C PRO A 103 -1.87 -11.39 -8.86
N HIS A 104 -1.18 -12.53 -8.92
CA HIS A 104 -1.21 -13.56 -7.87
C HIS A 104 -0.74 -13.03 -6.51
N VAL A 105 0.26 -12.13 -6.51
CA VAL A 105 0.82 -11.52 -5.28
C VAL A 105 -0.25 -10.75 -4.51
N TYR A 106 -1.18 -10.08 -5.19
CA TYR A 106 -2.29 -9.39 -4.54
C TYR A 106 -3.08 -10.35 -3.65
N PHE A 107 -3.48 -11.50 -4.20
CA PHE A 107 -4.23 -12.52 -3.47
C PHE A 107 -3.41 -13.20 -2.38
N ASP A 108 -2.11 -13.41 -2.59
CA ASP A 108 -1.23 -13.96 -1.58
C ASP A 108 -1.08 -13.02 -0.38
N ILE A 109 -1.00 -11.71 -0.61
CA ILE A 109 -1.01 -10.71 0.47
C ILE A 109 -2.34 -10.71 1.21
N LEU A 110 -3.48 -10.76 0.52
CA LEU A 110 -4.80 -10.84 1.18
C LEU A 110 -4.92 -12.09 2.07
N ARG A 111 -4.49 -13.24 1.55
CA ARG A 111 -4.44 -14.49 2.33
C ARG A 111 -3.51 -14.36 3.54
N LEU A 112 -2.34 -13.73 3.38
CA LEU A 112 -1.35 -13.54 4.44
C LEU A 112 -1.84 -12.65 5.59
N ILE A 113 -2.74 -11.71 5.30
CA ILE A 113 -3.33 -10.81 6.30
C ILE A 113 -4.67 -11.32 6.86
N GLY A 114 -5.18 -12.45 6.35
CA GLY A 114 -6.40 -13.10 6.84
C GLY A 114 -7.70 -12.59 6.24
N HIS A 115 -7.67 -12.10 4.99
CA HIS A 115 -8.84 -11.69 4.21
C HIS A 115 -9.11 -12.66 3.05
#